data_AF-A0A6J7P4J8-F1
#
_entry.id   AF-A0A6J7P4J8-F1
#
_cell.length_a   1.000
_cell.length_b   1.000
_cell.length_c   1.000
_cell.angle_alpha   90.00
_cell.angle_beta   90.00
_cell.angle_gamma   90.00
#
_symmetry.space_group_name_H-M   'P 1'
#
loop_
_entity.id
_entity.type
_entity.pdbx_description
1 polymer ?
#
loop_
_entity_poly.entity_id
_entity_poly.type
_entity_poly.pdbx_seq_one_letter_code
_entity_poly.pdbx_strand_id
1 'polypeptide(L)'
;MVRKITAATGYITTVAGDGTANYSGDEGPAINAKMNSPQEAIVDADGNLYIADSSNSRIRKVDHTTGFITTIAGTGTAGYSGDGDPATDAQIDYPASMTLDADGNLFFADHSTNRIRKVDHTAPHNITTVAGNGTPGSDGDAGAATAAQLNKPWGIEFNTAGDLFIAEYEGCGIRKVTGLSAPFTLPPTGANTGGLVWIALAMLGAGSMLITTRRLRVAPITP
;
A
#
# COMPACT_ATOMS: atom_id res chain seq x y z
N MET A 1 -5.71 14.95 -0.13
CA MET A 1 -5.62 14.98 -1.62
C MET A 1 -4.32 14.32 -2.04
N VAL A 2 -4.28 13.79 -3.27
CA VAL A 2 -3.11 13.21 -3.93
C VAL A 2 -2.78 14.06 -5.16
N ARG A 3 -1.49 14.38 -5.33
CA ARG A 3 -1.01 15.20 -6.46
C ARG A 3 0.04 14.46 -7.27
N LYS A 4 -0.02 14.62 -8.59
CA LYS A 4 0.93 14.09 -9.57
C LYS A 4 1.88 15.20 -9.99
N ILE A 5 3.16 14.87 -10.16
CA ILE A 5 4.15 15.74 -10.80
C ILE A 5 4.50 15.13 -12.16
N THR A 6 4.33 15.92 -13.23
CA THR A 6 4.72 15.52 -14.58
C THR A 6 6.22 15.75 -14.74
N ALA A 7 7.02 14.67 -14.75
CA ALA A 7 8.48 14.76 -14.76
C ALA A 7 9.04 15.62 -15.91
N ALA A 8 8.44 15.52 -17.11
CA ALA A 8 8.90 16.26 -18.28
C ALA A 8 8.73 17.79 -18.16
N THR A 9 7.75 18.25 -17.39
CA THR A 9 7.41 19.69 -17.29
C THR A 9 7.60 20.27 -15.88
N GLY A 10 7.71 19.42 -14.86
CA GLY A 10 7.66 19.79 -13.45
C GLY A 10 6.27 20.25 -12.97
N TYR A 11 5.22 20.15 -13.79
CA TYR A 11 3.88 20.61 -13.41
C TYR A 11 3.25 19.70 -12.37
N ILE A 12 2.56 20.32 -11.41
CA ILE A 12 1.81 19.63 -10.38
C ILE A 12 0.31 19.70 -10.65
N THR A 13 -0.37 18.57 -10.58
CA THR A 13 -1.82 18.47 -10.76
C THR A 13 -2.43 17.62 -9.66
N THR A 14 -3.68 17.89 -9.29
CA THR A 14 -4.44 17.05 -8.36
C THR A 14 -5.05 15.88 -9.13
N VAL A 15 -4.86 14.66 -8.62
CA VAL A 15 -5.40 13.43 -9.23
C VAL A 15 -6.48 12.78 -8.38
N ALA A 16 -6.53 13.08 -7.08
CA ALA A 16 -7.63 12.67 -6.20
C ALA A 16 -7.75 13.62 -5.00
N GLY A 17 -8.97 13.86 -4.52
CA GLY A 17 -9.24 14.67 -3.33
C GLY A 17 -9.50 16.15 -3.62
N ASP A 18 -10.54 16.71 -3.01
CA ASP A 18 -10.93 18.13 -3.10
C ASP A 18 -10.22 19.04 -2.08
N GLY A 19 -9.49 18.46 -1.13
CA GLY A 19 -8.82 19.18 -0.04
C GLY A 19 -9.59 19.27 1.27
N THR A 20 -10.82 18.75 1.32
CA THR A 20 -11.65 18.69 2.52
C THR A 20 -11.49 17.34 3.23
N ALA A 21 -11.15 17.37 4.52
CA ALA A 21 -11.09 16.16 5.35
C ALA A 21 -12.49 15.63 5.65
N ASN A 22 -12.90 14.58 4.94
CA ASN A 22 -14.12 13.79 5.14
C ASN A 22 -14.04 12.53 4.26
N TYR A 23 -15.14 11.78 4.14
CA TYR A 23 -15.34 10.70 3.18
C TYR A 23 -16.53 11.03 2.26
N SER A 24 -16.29 11.05 0.95
CA SER A 24 -17.35 11.09 -0.09
C SER A 24 -16.79 10.82 -1.48
N GLY A 25 -17.68 10.65 -2.46
CA GLY A 25 -17.35 10.67 -3.89
C GLY A 25 -16.95 9.34 -4.52
N ASP A 26 -17.18 8.21 -3.83
CA ASP A 26 -17.11 6.90 -4.47
C ASP A 26 -18.07 6.82 -5.67
N GLU A 27 -17.69 6.02 -6.67
CA GLU A 27 -18.34 5.87 -7.97
C GLU A 27 -18.37 7.14 -8.83
N GLY A 28 -17.57 8.16 -8.48
CA GLY A 28 -17.49 9.43 -9.19
C GLY A 28 -16.06 9.91 -9.41
N PRO A 29 -15.87 11.08 -10.05
CA PRO A 29 -14.54 11.62 -10.36
C PRO A 29 -13.68 11.79 -9.10
N ALA A 30 -12.49 11.21 -9.11
CA ALA A 30 -11.58 11.19 -7.96
C ALA A 30 -11.19 12.58 -7.45
N ILE A 31 -11.10 13.57 -8.36
CA ILE A 31 -10.77 14.96 -8.03
C ILE A 31 -11.82 15.65 -7.13
N ASN A 32 -13.06 15.13 -7.10
CA ASN A 32 -14.15 15.66 -6.30
C ASN A 32 -14.37 14.88 -5.00
N ALA A 33 -13.65 13.77 -4.81
CA ALA A 33 -13.78 12.95 -3.62
C ALA A 33 -13.21 13.66 -2.39
N LYS A 34 -13.77 13.35 -1.21
CA LYS A 34 -13.18 13.77 0.07
C LYS A 34 -12.36 12.63 0.63
N MET A 35 -11.23 12.98 1.21
CA MET A 35 -10.27 12.02 1.80
C MET A 35 -9.72 12.62 3.09
N ASN A 36 -9.45 11.78 4.08
CA ASN A 36 -9.02 12.21 5.40
C ASN A 36 -7.67 11.58 5.76
N SER A 37 -6.64 12.42 5.85
CA SER A 37 -5.27 12.05 6.18
C SER A 37 -4.71 10.87 5.36
N PRO A 38 -4.77 10.91 4.01
CA PRO A 38 -4.24 9.82 3.20
C PRO A 38 -2.72 9.67 3.40
N GLN A 39 -2.25 8.45 3.72
CA GLN A 39 -0.84 8.22 4.11
C GLN A 39 0.06 7.77 2.96
N GLU A 40 -0.44 6.90 2.07
CA GLU A 40 0.32 6.44 0.91
C GLU A 40 -0.57 6.38 -0.33
N ALA A 41 0.07 6.55 -1.50
CA ALA A 41 -0.53 6.19 -2.77
C ALA A 41 0.47 5.41 -3.64
N ILE A 42 0.01 4.32 -4.23
CA ILE A 42 0.79 3.47 -5.14
C ILE A 42 0.02 3.24 -6.44
N VAL A 43 0.71 2.80 -7.49
CA VAL A 43 0.11 2.52 -8.79
C VAL A 43 0.39 1.09 -9.24
N ASP A 44 -0.59 0.46 -9.89
CA ASP A 44 -0.42 -0.85 -10.53
C ASP A 44 0.13 -0.73 -11.96
N ALA A 45 0.27 -1.87 -12.65
CA ALA A 45 0.83 -1.94 -14.00
C ALA A 45 -0.08 -1.29 -15.05
N ASP A 46 -1.39 -1.30 -14.78
CA ASP A 46 -2.39 -0.65 -15.61
C ASP A 46 -2.48 0.85 -15.32
N GLY A 47 -1.76 1.35 -14.32
CA GLY A 47 -1.72 2.77 -13.96
C GLY A 47 -2.85 3.20 -13.01
N ASN A 48 -3.64 2.28 -12.48
CA ASN A 48 -4.64 2.60 -11.46
C ASN A 48 -3.96 3.01 -10.16
N LEU A 49 -4.54 3.99 -9.46
CA LEU A 49 -3.97 4.57 -8.24
C LEU A 49 -4.69 4.03 -7.00
N TYR A 50 -3.94 3.41 -6.10
CA TYR A 50 -4.43 2.93 -4.80
C TYR A 50 -4.03 3.95 -3.74
N ILE A 51 -4.95 4.29 -2.84
CA ILE A 51 -4.79 5.34 -1.85
C ILE A 51 -5.23 4.80 -0.49
N ALA A 52 -4.34 4.86 0.49
CA ALA A 52 -4.68 4.58 1.87
C ALA A 52 -5.37 5.84 2.45
N ASP A 53 -6.69 5.83 2.52
CA ASP A 53 -7.51 6.92 3.08
C ASP A 53 -7.65 6.71 4.60
N SER A 54 -6.53 6.92 5.29
CA SER A 54 -6.25 6.27 6.58
C SER A 54 -7.20 6.65 7.70
N SER A 55 -7.53 7.94 7.86
CA SER A 55 -8.49 8.36 8.89
C SER A 55 -9.95 8.10 8.51
N ASN A 56 -10.21 7.64 7.28
CA ASN A 56 -11.51 7.13 6.86
C ASN A 56 -11.58 5.60 6.92
N SER A 57 -10.56 4.90 7.43
CA SER A 57 -10.51 3.43 7.54
C SER A 57 -10.83 2.71 6.22
N ARG A 58 -10.26 3.21 5.13
CA ARG A 58 -10.49 2.72 3.77
C ARG A 58 -9.23 2.69 2.94
N ILE A 59 -9.17 1.76 2.00
CA ILE A 59 -8.28 1.82 0.85
C ILE A 59 -9.14 2.07 -0.38
N ARG A 60 -8.79 3.09 -1.16
CA ARG A 60 -9.55 3.53 -2.32
C ARG A 60 -8.73 3.41 -3.59
N LYS A 61 -9.36 3.02 -4.69
CA LYS A 61 -8.74 2.87 -6.00
C LYS A 61 -9.31 3.89 -6.97
N VAL A 62 -8.45 4.60 -7.69
CA VAL A 62 -8.81 5.42 -8.85
C VAL A 62 -8.50 4.63 -10.10
N ASP A 63 -9.53 4.38 -10.89
CA ASP A 63 -9.40 3.80 -12.21
C ASP A 63 -8.74 4.82 -13.16
N HIS A 64 -7.65 4.43 -13.82
CA HIS A 64 -6.87 5.38 -14.62
C HIS A 64 -7.58 5.81 -15.91
N THR A 65 -8.49 4.99 -16.43
CA THR A 65 -9.19 5.24 -17.71
C THR A 65 -10.36 6.19 -17.52
N THR A 66 -11.14 5.99 -16.46
CA THR A 66 -12.35 6.75 -16.15
C THR A 66 -12.08 7.92 -15.21
N GLY A 67 -11.00 7.84 -14.42
CA GLY A 67 -10.73 8.76 -13.33
C GLY A 67 -11.68 8.62 -12.14
N PHE A 68 -12.47 7.53 -12.08
CA PHE A 68 -13.43 7.30 -11.01
C PHE A 68 -12.75 6.66 -9.81
N ILE A 69 -13.19 7.05 -8.60
CA ILE A 69 -12.69 6.48 -7.35
C ILE A 69 -13.70 5.53 -6.74
N THR A 70 -13.22 4.42 -6.18
CA THR A 70 -14.03 3.40 -5.49
C THR A 70 -13.32 2.95 -4.22
N THR A 71 -14.07 2.46 -3.23
CA THR A 71 -13.49 1.77 -2.06
C THR A 71 -13.27 0.30 -2.39
N ILE A 72 -12.04 -0.18 -2.20
CA ILE A 72 -11.67 -1.60 -2.47
C ILE A 72 -11.43 -2.40 -1.20
N ALA A 73 -11.23 -1.74 -0.06
CA ALA A 73 -11.13 -2.38 1.25
C ALA A 73 -11.55 -1.42 2.36
N GLY A 74 -12.20 -1.96 3.39
CA GLY A 74 -12.62 -1.20 4.57
C GLY A 74 -14.06 -0.71 4.50
N THR A 75 -14.81 -0.96 5.57
CA THR A 75 -16.18 -0.44 5.75
C THR A 75 -16.23 1.04 6.16
N GLY A 76 -15.08 1.60 6.56
CA GLY A 76 -14.97 2.91 7.19
C GLY A 76 -15.22 2.95 8.69
N THR A 77 -15.50 1.79 9.30
CA THR A 77 -15.48 1.64 10.75
C THR A 77 -14.10 1.12 11.16
N ALA A 78 -13.39 1.89 12.01
CA ALA A 78 -12.13 1.46 12.59
C ALA A 78 -12.33 0.17 13.40
N GLY A 79 -11.50 -0.83 13.12
CA GLY A 79 -11.55 -2.14 13.77
C GLY A 79 -10.82 -3.21 12.97
N TYR A 80 -11.03 -4.47 13.34
CA TYR A 80 -10.48 -5.64 12.65
C TYR A 80 -11.57 -6.70 12.47
N SER A 81 -11.84 -7.09 11.22
CA SER A 81 -12.74 -8.20 10.88
C SER A 81 -12.50 -8.71 9.44
N GLY A 82 -13.29 -9.71 9.02
CA GLY A 82 -13.48 -10.07 7.61
C GLY A 82 -12.39 -10.90 6.97
N ASP A 83 -11.45 -11.47 7.74
CA ASP A 83 -10.47 -12.41 7.18
C ASP A 83 -11.18 -13.62 6.54
N GLY A 84 -10.91 -13.83 5.24
CA GLY A 84 -11.54 -14.86 4.42
C GLY A 84 -12.74 -14.38 3.58
N ASP A 85 -13.23 -13.16 3.84
CA ASP A 85 -14.40 -12.55 3.19
C ASP A 85 -13.97 -11.37 2.27
N PRO A 86 -14.88 -10.82 1.44
CA PRO A 86 -14.58 -9.66 0.60
C PRO A 86 -14.01 -8.48 1.40
N ALA A 87 -12.93 -7.88 0.88
CA ALA A 87 -12.21 -6.81 1.57
C ALA A 87 -13.06 -5.56 1.86
N THR A 88 -14.10 -5.31 1.06
CA THR A 88 -15.04 -4.19 1.26
C THR A 88 -15.92 -4.35 2.51
N ASP A 89 -16.09 -5.58 3.00
CA ASP A 89 -16.89 -5.89 4.18
C ASP A 89 -16.06 -5.92 5.48
N ALA A 90 -14.73 -5.89 5.35
CA ALA A 90 -13.81 -5.93 6.48
C ALA A 90 -13.69 -4.57 7.19
N GLN A 91 -13.58 -4.61 8.52
CA GLN A 91 -13.06 -3.49 9.29
C GLN A 91 -11.54 -3.51 9.21
N ILE A 92 -10.97 -2.33 8.93
CA ILE A 92 -9.53 -2.04 8.94
C ILE A 92 -9.33 -0.75 9.73
N ASP A 93 -8.16 -0.55 10.34
CA ASP A 93 -7.92 0.64 11.15
C ASP A 93 -6.60 1.32 10.80
N TYR A 94 -6.74 2.55 10.30
CA TYR A 94 -5.63 3.39 9.88
C TYR A 94 -4.68 2.68 8.89
N PRO A 95 -5.16 2.23 7.70
CA PRO A 95 -4.27 1.63 6.71
C PRO A 95 -3.13 2.61 6.39
N ALA A 96 -1.88 2.16 6.55
CA ALA A 96 -0.70 3.00 6.39
C ALA A 96 0.01 2.67 5.07
N SER A 97 1.17 2.02 5.11
CA SER A 97 1.89 1.69 3.89
C SER A 97 1.23 0.55 3.12
N MET A 98 1.40 0.58 1.79
CA MET A 98 0.86 -0.37 0.85
C MET A 98 1.92 -0.81 -0.16
N THR A 99 1.85 -2.06 -0.60
CA THR A 99 2.66 -2.59 -1.70
C THR A 99 1.87 -3.63 -2.50
N LEU A 100 2.21 -3.78 -3.78
CA LEU A 100 1.66 -4.83 -4.63
C LEU A 100 2.69 -5.96 -4.75
N ASP A 101 2.21 -7.20 -4.88
CA ASP A 101 3.04 -8.30 -5.37
C ASP A 101 2.94 -8.43 -6.90
N ALA A 102 3.72 -9.36 -7.47
CA ALA A 102 3.77 -9.59 -8.92
C ALA A 102 2.42 -10.01 -9.53
N ASP A 103 1.53 -10.59 -8.72
CA ASP A 103 0.18 -11.00 -9.12
C ASP A 103 -0.86 -9.87 -8.94
N GLY A 104 -0.43 -8.70 -8.45
CA GLY A 104 -1.27 -7.54 -8.22
C GLY A 104 -2.04 -7.57 -6.89
N ASN A 105 -1.76 -8.52 -6.00
CA ASN A 105 -2.37 -8.55 -4.67
C ASN A 105 -1.86 -7.37 -3.85
N LEU A 106 -2.76 -6.72 -3.12
CA LEU A 106 -2.45 -5.56 -2.31
C LEU A 106 -2.14 -5.96 -0.88
N PHE A 107 -0.90 -5.74 -0.46
CA PHE A 107 -0.48 -5.83 0.93
C PHE A 107 -0.53 -4.44 1.55
N PHE A 108 -0.96 -4.36 2.80
CA PHE A 108 -0.95 -3.11 3.54
C PHE A 108 -0.73 -3.31 5.04
N ALA A 109 -0.16 -2.30 5.68
CA ALA A 109 -0.09 -2.22 7.12
C ALA A 109 -1.43 -1.74 7.67
N ASP A 110 -2.15 -2.63 8.35
CA ASP A 110 -3.33 -2.33 9.14
C ASP A 110 -2.85 -1.84 10.52
N HIS A 111 -2.37 -0.60 10.52
CA HIS A 111 -1.47 -0.04 11.52
C HIS A 111 -2.01 -0.17 12.94
N SER A 112 -3.24 0.28 13.18
CA SER A 112 -3.80 0.32 14.53
C SER A 112 -4.27 -1.06 15.02
N THR A 113 -4.40 -2.03 14.12
CA THR A 113 -4.75 -3.42 14.47
C THR A 113 -3.54 -4.33 14.58
N ASN A 114 -2.31 -3.81 14.48
CA ASN A 114 -1.06 -4.57 14.62
C ASN A 114 -0.95 -5.75 13.64
N ARG A 115 -1.37 -5.54 12.39
CA ARG A 115 -1.39 -6.57 11.35
C ARG A 115 -0.87 -6.07 10.02
N ILE A 116 -0.32 -6.98 9.23
CA ILE A 116 -0.20 -6.84 7.79
C ILE A 116 -1.33 -7.66 7.16
N ARG A 117 -2.12 -7.02 6.31
CA ARG A 117 -3.24 -7.63 5.60
C ARG A 117 -2.95 -7.67 4.10
N LYS A 118 -3.53 -8.64 3.41
CA LYS A 118 -3.48 -8.81 1.96
C LYS A 118 -4.89 -8.84 1.39
N VAL A 119 -5.15 -8.09 0.32
CA VAL A 119 -6.35 -8.18 -0.53
C VAL A 119 -5.99 -8.87 -1.82
N ASP A 120 -6.71 -9.94 -2.16
CA ASP A 120 -6.51 -10.67 -3.40
C ASP A 120 -6.92 -9.82 -4.62
N HIS A 121 -6.08 -9.84 -5.67
CA HIS A 121 -6.35 -9.13 -6.91
C HIS A 121 -7.56 -9.70 -7.66
N THR A 122 -7.78 -11.01 -7.55
CA THR A 122 -8.86 -11.71 -8.22
C THR A 122 -10.14 -11.68 -7.39
N ALA A 123 -11.29 -11.57 -8.06
CA ALA A 123 -12.58 -11.73 -7.42
C ALA A 123 -12.65 -13.05 -6.63
N PRO A 124 -13.24 -13.06 -5.43
CA PRO A 124 -14.06 -11.99 -4.83
C PRO A 124 -13.29 -10.91 -4.06
N HIS A 125 -11.96 -10.77 -4.25
CA HIS A 125 -11.11 -9.79 -3.55
C HIS A 125 -11.10 -9.99 -2.04
N ASN A 126 -10.85 -11.24 -1.62
CA ASN A 126 -10.82 -11.58 -0.22
C ASN A 126 -9.66 -10.91 0.50
N ILE A 127 -9.88 -10.59 1.77
CA ILE A 127 -8.84 -10.06 2.64
C ILE A 127 -8.34 -11.13 3.61
N THR A 128 -7.04 -11.14 3.90
CA THR A 128 -6.41 -12.11 4.82
C THR A 128 -5.29 -11.46 5.63
N THR A 129 -5.10 -11.88 6.88
CA THR A 129 -3.92 -11.53 7.67
C THR A 129 -2.72 -12.38 7.26
N VAL A 130 -1.61 -11.75 6.91
CA VAL A 130 -0.37 -12.42 6.51
C VAL A 130 0.74 -12.31 7.56
N ALA A 131 0.65 -11.33 8.45
CA ALA A 131 1.53 -11.21 9.61
C ALA A 131 0.85 -10.42 10.75
N GLY A 132 1.23 -10.71 11.99
CA GLY A 132 0.67 -10.06 13.18
C GLY A 132 -0.57 -10.76 13.71
N ASN A 133 -0.65 -10.90 15.04
CA ASN A 133 -1.76 -11.55 15.74
C ASN A 133 -2.73 -10.54 16.41
N GLY A 134 -2.47 -9.24 16.27
CA GLY A 134 -3.25 -8.16 16.87
C GLY A 134 -2.84 -7.72 18.27
N THR A 135 -1.97 -8.47 18.94
CA THR A 135 -1.40 -8.08 20.23
C THR A 135 -0.15 -7.22 19.98
N PRO A 136 -0.09 -5.98 20.50
CA PRO A 136 1.10 -5.15 20.35
C PRO A 136 2.28 -5.77 21.11
N GLY A 137 3.43 -5.89 20.46
CA GLY A 137 4.64 -6.46 21.05
C GLY A 137 5.67 -6.84 19.99
N SER A 138 6.71 -7.57 20.39
CA SER A 138 7.80 -8.02 19.50
C SER A 138 8.03 -9.53 19.53
N ASP A 139 7.15 -10.31 20.17
CA ASP A 139 7.29 -11.76 20.25
C ASP A 139 7.01 -12.48 18.92
N GLY A 140 7.37 -13.77 18.87
CA GLY A 140 7.05 -14.68 17.76
C GLY A 140 8.08 -14.72 16.61
N ASP A 141 9.28 -14.18 16.83
CA ASP A 141 10.40 -14.34 15.88
C ASP A 141 10.72 -15.82 15.65
N ALA A 142 11.14 -16.15 14.43
CA ALA A 142 11.38 -17.52 13.94
C ALA A 142 10.15 -18.46 13.98
N GLY A 143 8.96 -17.95 14.28
CA GLY A 143 7.68 -18.66 14.19
C GLY A 143 6.86 -18.31 12.95
N ALA A 144 5.60 -18.73 12.94
CA ALA A 144 4.65 -18.33 11.91
C ALA A 144 4.38 -16.82 11.98
N ALA A 145 4.45 -16.11 10.86
CA ALA A 145 4.27 -14.65 10.81
C ALA A 145 2.90 -14.21 11.35
N THR A 146 1.84 -15.00 11.13
CA THR A 146 0.48 -14.75 11.64
C THR A 146 0.35 -14.93 13.15
N ALA A 147 1.31 -15.59 13.81
CA ALA A 147 1.35 -15.73 15.26
C ALA A 147 2.22 -14.65 15.94
N ALA A 148 3.04 -13.92 15.18
CA ALA A 148 3.93 -12.89 15.72
C ALA A 148 3.14 -11.70 16.29
N GLN A 149 3.67 -11.08 17.34
CA GLN A 149 3.18 -9.79 17.82
C GLN A 149 3.87 -8.70 17.02
N LEU A 150 3.11 -7.80 16.38
CA LEU A 150 3.64 -6.59 15.75
C LEU A 150 3.23 -5.39 16.59
N ASN A 151 3.99 -4.30 16.54
CA ASN A 151 3.66 -3.07 17.24
C ASN A 151 3.57 -1.88 16.27
N LYS A 152 2.33 -1.61 15.84
CA LYS A 152 1.98 -0.54 14.90
C LYS A 152 2.85 -0.57 13.64
N PRO A 153 2.70 -1.61 12.79
CA PRO A 153 3.44 -1.66 11.54
C PRO A 153 3.09 -0.43 10.70
N TRP A 154 4.09 0.19 10.09
CA TRP A 154 3.92 1.37 9.26
C TRP A 154 4.34 1.11 7.84
N GLY A 155 5.65 0.91 7.60
CA GLY A 155 6.23 0.74 6.28
C GLY A 155 6.30 -0.73 5.88
N ILE A 156 5.91 -1.08 4.65
CA ILE A 156 6.09 -2.42 4.11
C ILE A 156 6.68 -2.42 2.70
N GLU A 157 7.53 -3.39 2.39
CA GLU A 157 8.16 -3.50 1.07
C GLU A 157 8.68 -4.92 0.81
N PHE A 158 8.44 -5.44 -0.39
CA PHE A 158 9.04 -6.70 -0.83
C PHE A 158 10.47 -6.50 -1.34
N ASN A 159 11.35 -7.47 -1.09
CA ASN A 159 12.60 -7.60 -1.84
C ASN A 159 12.42 -8.49 -3.08
N THR A 160 13.47 -8.60 -3.90
CA THR A 160 13.50 -9.46 -5.10
C THR A 160 13.39 -10.96 -4.83
N ALA A 161 13.64 -11.41 -3.60
CA ALA A 161 13.44 -12.79 -3.19
C ALA A 161 11.99 -13.08 -2.75
N GLY A 162 11.16 -12.05 -2.67
CA GLY A 162 9.78 -12.13 -2.20
C GLY A 162 9.61 -12.14 -0.68
N ASP A 163 10.64 -11.70 0.06
CA ASP A 163 10.52 -11.42 1.48
C ASP A 163 9.83 -10.07 1.68
N LEU A 164 8.84 -10.01 2.57
CA LEU A 164 8.21 -8.76 2.98
C LEU A 164 8.92 -8.19 4.21
N PHE A 165 9.42 -6.98 4.11
CA PHE A 165 9.97 -6.23 5.23
C PHE A 165 8.91 -5.32 5.83
N ILE A 166 8.89 -5.22 7.15
CA ILE A 166 7.91 -4.48 7.95
C ILE A 166 8.68 -3.56 8.89
N ALA A 167 8.46 -2.26 8.80
CA ALA A 167 8.97 -1.27 9.74
C ALA A 167 7.91 -0.98 10.82
N GLU A 168 8.24 -1.21 12.08
CA GLU A 168 7.34 -1.04 13.22
C GLU A 168 7.53 0.33 13.87
N TYR A 169 6.46 1.14 13.89
CA TYR A 169 6.52 2.53 14.35
C TYR A 169 6.83 2.64 15.85
N GLU A 170 6.20 1.80 16.67
CA GLU A 170 6.44 1.76 18.13
C GLU A 170 7.25 0.54 18.58
N GLY A 171 7.46 -0.46 17.71
CA GLY A 171 8.35 -1.59 17.96
C GLY A 171 9.84 -1.27 17.79
N CYS A 172 10.18 -0.10 17.22
CA CYS A 172 11.56 0.33 16.92
C CYS A 172 12.39 -0.72 16.16
N GLY A 173 11.73 -1.55 15.34
CA GLY A 173 12.34 -2.69 14.65
C GLY A 173 11.94 -2.77 13.17
N ILE A 174 12.79 -3.44 12.39
CA ILE A 174 12.45 -3.91 11.04
C ILE A 174 12.35 -5.43 11.12
N ARG A 175 11.17 -5.99 10.84
CA ARG A 175 10.94 -7.44 10.77
C ARG A 175 10.80 -7.90 9.33
N LYS A 176 11.03 -9.19 9.11
CA LYS A 176 11.02 -9.80 7.77
C LYS A 176 10.16 -11.06 7.78
N VAL A 177 9.22 -11.15 6.85
CA VAL A 177 8.48 -12.38 6.55
C VAL A 177 9.08 -12.98 5.29
N THR A 178 9.60 -14.21 5.38
CA THR A 178 10.33 -14.83 4.27
C THR A 178 9.43 -15.55 3.28
N GLY A 179 9.73 -15.41 1.98
CA GLY A 179 9.11 -16.20 0.91
C GLY A 179 7.59 -16.04 0.79
N LEU A 180 7.09 -14.81 0.97
CA LEU A 180 5.66 -14.53 0.97
C LEU A 180 5.10 -14.43 -0.46
N SER A 181 5.66 -13.56 -1.29
CA SER A 181 5.33 -13.44 -2.72
C SER A 181 6.36 -12.58 -3.46
N ALA A 182 6.52 -12.76 -4.77
CA ALA A 182 7.45 -11.96 -5.56
C ALA A 182 7.02 -10.48 -5.63
N PRO A 183 7.95 -9.51 -5.64
CA PRO A 183 7.60 -8.10 -5.65
C PRO A 183 6.94 -7.69 -6.97
N PHE A 184 5.99 -6.75 -6.90
CA PHE A 184 5.49 -6.09 -8.10
C PHE A 184 6.62 -5.31 -8.80
N THR A 185 6.81 -5.59 -10.09
CA THR A 185 7.70 -4.83 -10.96
C THR A 185 6.88 -4.12 -12.03
N LEU A 186 7.04 -2.80 -12.13
CA LEU A 186 6.53 -2.08 -13.29
C LEU A 186 7.24 -2.59 -14.55
N PRO A 187 6.53 -2.78 -15.68
CA PRO A 187 7.18 -3.17 -16.93
C PRO A 187 8.26 -2.15 -17.30
N PRO A 188 9.40 -2.58 -17.87
CA PRO A 188 10.46 -1.68 -18.28
C PRO A 188 9.87 -0.67 -19.27
N THR A 189 9.91 0.60 -18.90
CA THR A 189 9.59 1.68 -19.82
C THR A 189 10.64 1.68 -20.92
N GLY A 190 10.19 1.74 -22.18
CA GLY A 190 11.08 1.74 -23.35
C GLY A 190 12.24 2.71 -23.15
N ALA A 191 13.44 2.23 -23.47
CA ALA A 191 14.70 2.93 -23.29
C ALA A 191 14.63 4.39 -23.75
N ASN A 192 14.76 5.33 -22.81
CA ASN A 192 15.21 6.68 -23.12
C ASN A 192 16.59 6.87 -22.51
N THR A 193 17.60 6.76 -23.36
CA THR A 193 18.99 7.15 -23.13
C THR A 193 19.05 8.66 -22.84
N GLY A 194 19.00 9.04 -21.57
CA GLY A 194 19.21 10.42 -21.15
C GLY A 194 18.70 10.70 -19.74
N GLY A 195 19.50 10.35 -18.73
CA GLY A 195 19.30 10.78 -17.34
C GLY A 195 18.88 9.64 -16.40
N LEU A 196 19.85 9.17 -15.62
CA LEU A 196 19.74 8.19 -14.52
C LEU A 196 18.72 8.70 -13.46
N VAL A 197 18.06 7.90 -12.60
CA VAL A 197 18.44 6.68 -11.90
C VAL A 197 17.18 5.88 -11.53
N TRP A 198 17.23 4.56 -11.76
CA TRP A 198 16.41 3.59 -11.06
C TRP A 198 16.77 3.60 -9.58
N ILE A 199 15.90 4.06 -8.68
CA ILE A 199 15.94 3.54 -7.30
C ILE A 199 15.10 2.26 -7.28
N ALA A 200 15.60 1.26 -8.01
CA ALA A 200 15.64 -0.05 -7.38
C ALA A 200 16.53 0.15 -6.15
N LEU A 201 16.06 -0.30 -5.00
CA LEU A 201 16.92 -0.43 -3.83
C LEU A 201 18.01 -1.45 -4.20
N ALA A 202 19.12 -0.96 -4.71
CA ALA A 202 20.33 -1.75 -4.81
C ALA A 202 20.70 -2.12 -3.38
N MET A 203 20.73 -3.41 -3.10
CA MET A 203 21.49 -3.95 -1.98
C MET A 203 22.88 -3.32 -2.05
N LEU A 204 23.29 -2.59 -1.01
CA LEU A 204 24.70 -2.56 -0.68
C LEU A 204 25.01 -4.00 -0.23
N GLY A 205 26.01 -4.62 -0.86
CA GLY A 205 26.22 -6.07 -0.84
C GLY A 205 26.11 -6.73 0.54
N ALA A 206 25.72 -8.00 0.54
CA ALA A 206 25.68 -8.91 1.69
C ALA A 206 25.33 -8.26 3.04
N GLY A 207 24.04 -7.93 3.22
CA GLY A 207 23.46 -7.80 4.56
C GLY A 207 23.00 -6.41 5.02
N SER A 208 22.72 -5.45 4.13
CA SER A 208 22.10 -4.18 4.57
C SER A 208 21.06 -3.65 3.58
N MET A 209 19.87 -3.32 4.09
CA MET A 209 18.75 -2.75 3.34
C MET A 209 18.35 -1.41 3.95
N LEU A 210 18.35 -0.33 3.15
CA LEU A 210 17.91 1.00 3.58
C LEU A 210 16.41 1.17 3.29
N ILE A 211 15.57 1.02 4.30
CA ILE A 211 14.15 1.38 4.23
C ILE A 211 14.05 2.86 4.60
N THR A 212 13.71 3.71 3.64
CA THR A 212 13.31 5.10 3.92
C THR A 212 11.78 5.16 3.98
N THR A 213 11.26 5.92 4.95
CA THR A 213 9.86 5.98 5.37
C THR A 213 8.91 6.65 4.38
N ARG A 214 9.38 7.03 3.19
CA ARG A 214 8.55 7.64 2.15
C ARG A 214 8.99 7.16 0.77
N ARG A 215 8.28 6.19 0.22
CA ARG A 215 8.37 5.89 -1.22
C ARG A 215 7.13 6.45 -1.92
N LEU A 216 7.38 7.19 -2.99
CA LEU A 216 6.37 7.47 -4.01
C LEU A 216 6.68 6.52 -5.17
N ARG A 217 5.87 5.49 -5.38
CA ARG A 217 5.97 4.67 -6.60
C ARG A 217 5.27 5.42 -7.71
N VAL A 218 6.01 5.81 -8.74
CA VAL A 218 5.46 6.46 -9.93
C VAL A 218 5.63 5.50 -11.10
N ALA A 219 4.50 4.99 -11.61
CA ALA A 219 4.39 4.44 -12.95
C ALA A 219 4.03 5.58 -13.92
N PRO A 220 4.44 5.50 -15.20
CA PRO A 220 3.97 6.43 -16.21
C PRO A 220 2.50 6.13 -16.51
N ILE A 221 1.64 7.12 -16.33
CA ILE A 221 0.29 7.12 -16.91
C ILE A 221 0.38 7.98 -18.17
N THR A 222 0.36 7.32 -19.34
CA THR A 222 0.22 7.96 -20.66
C THR A 222 -1.20 8.50 -20.87
N PRO A 223 -1.37 9.52 -21.74
CA PRO A 223 -2.62 10.26 -21.90
C PRO A 223 -3.80 9.41 -22.38
#